data_AF-A0A2D7H9M3-F1
#
_entry.id   AF-A0A2D7H9M3-F1
#
_cell.length_a   1.000
_cell.length_b   1.000
_cell.length_c   1.000
_cell.angle_alpha   90.00
_cell.angle_beta   90.00
_cell.angle_gamma   90.00
#
_symmetry.space_group_name_H-M   'P 1'
#
loop_
_entity.id
_entity.type
_entity.pdbx_description
1 polymer ?
#
loop_
_entity_poly.entity_id
_entity_poly.type
_entity_poly.pdbx_seq_one_letter_code
_entity_poly.pdbx_strand_id
1 'polypeptide(L)'
;MLCFPFVKVPAFIGLVFTLFLMLVPCGFVGLLCFMLPPEVPMMPMLLVAGGFFLVLFLPIIAYVLWKSLLILLGAKRIVIDDQSLRVVTQFGPLRSTVKCQLSELGGFRIEDPQGQRYQINFEYSNLWAVQHGGRAVPLLRMFANEIVAQLVEELPHKIEQVTGKSRNPGSRAIQAGDLTAELSAADPFRIQDRNAKPIGSEISVEAEGQDLLINIPALGFRKSTSRISAFVCFGFLFCELFVLAVLVPALLAGKVGGQPAAGWLMVAVFTVVVVGMLLYRVNAAIQCGAVRVRPDSLSFREHALFGKQHQEWKREAIESVRVEVEEYRTSESISFEHFISVKPVSESERQWFSHLAKDDLEWMVASIQKHLDLDAS
;
A
#
# COMPACT_ATOMS: atom_id res chain seq x y z
N MET A 1 -28.50 -15.72 0.42
CA MET A 1 -28.08 -15.73 -1.00
C MET A 1 -27.60 -14.30 -1.30
N LEU A 2 -26.33 -14.01 -0.99
CA LEU A 2 -25.83 -12.62 -0.91
C LEU A 2 -25.26 -12.19 -2.27
N CYS A 3 -25.69 -11.04 -2.77
CA CYS A 3 -25.19 -10.44 -4.00
C CYS A 3 -23.76 -9.96 -3.78
N PHE A 4 -22.80 -10.69 -4.38
CA PHE A 4 -21.35 -10.44 -4.32
C PHE A 4 -20.76 -9.74 -5.58
N PRO A 5 -21.45 -8.85 -6.32
CA PRO A 5 -20.94 -8.42 -7.63
C PRO A 5 -19.60 -7.70 -7.53
N PHE A 6 -19.35 -6.88 -6.50
CA PHE A 6 -18.19 -5.98 -6.49
C PHE A 6 -16.83 -6.67 -6.31
N VAL A 7 -16.74 -7.75 -5.53
CA VAL A 7 -15.49 -8.52 -5.35
C VAL A 7 -15.32 -9.57 -6.45
N LYS A 8 -16.43 -10.06 -7.01
CA LYS A 8 -16.42 -11.08 -8.07
C LYS A 8 -16.13 -10.50 -9.45
N VAL A 9 -16.48 -9.24 -9.70
CA VAL A 9 -16.24 -8.56 -10.99
C VAL A 9 -14.74 -8.46 -11.32
N PRO A 10 -13.84 -7.95 -10.45
CA PRO A 10 -12.41 -7.94 -10.74
C PRO A 10 -11.82 -9.34 -10.91
N ALA A 11 -12.29 -10.33 -10.15
CA ALA A 11 -11.85 -11.72 -10.29
C ALA A 11 -12.31 -12.33 -11.63
N PHE A 12 -13.52 -12.00 -12.08
CA PHE A 12 -14.07 -12.38 -13.38
C PHE A 12 -13.31 -11.69 -14.53
N ILE A 13 -13.06 -10.38 -14.42
CA ILE A 13 -12.21 -9.63 -15.36
C ILE A 13 -10.81 -10.26 -15.43
N GLY A 14 -10.22 -10.60 -14.28
CA GLY A 14 -8.93 -11.31 -14.23
C GLY A 14 -8.97 -12.65 -14.95
N LEU A 15 -10.07 -13.41 -14.85
CA LEU A 15 -10.27 -14.68 -15.55
C LEU A 15 -10.40 -14.47 -17.07
N VAL A 16 -11.19 -13.48 -17.50
CA VAL A 16 -11.32 -13.09 -18.92
C VAL A 16 -9.98 -12.61 -19.49
N PHE A 17 -9.25 -11.79 -18.74
CA PHE A 17 -7.92 -11.30 -19.14
C PHE A 17 -6.89 -12.44 -19.24
N THR A 18 -6.94 -13.41 -18.32
CA THR A 18 -6.12 -14.62 -18.38
C THR A 18 -6.43 -15.45 -19.62
N LEU A 19 -7.71 -15.59 -19.97
CA LEU A 19 -8.16 -16.26 -21.20
C LEU A 19 -7.65 -15.51 -22.45
N PHE A 20 -7.72 -14.18 -22.44
CA PHE A 20 -7.23 -13.34 -23.52
C PHE A 20 -5.70 -13.42 -23.68
N LEU A 21 -4.94 -13.38 -22.57
CA LEU A 21 -3.49 -13.55 -22.57
C LEU A 21 -3.05 -14.96 -23.01
N MET A 22 -3.89 -15.98 -22.86
CA MET A 22 -3.64 -17.30 -23.41
C MET A 22 -3.95 -17.37 -24.91
N LEU A 23 -5.10 -16.81 -25.32
CA LEU A 23 -5.62 -16.90 -26.68
C LEU A 23 -4.88 -16.00 -27.67
N VAL A 24 -4.49 -14.78 -27.29
CA VAL A 24 -3.87 -13.82 -28.21
C VAL A 24 -2.47 -14.26 -28.64
N PRO A 25 -1.53 -14.64 -27.76
CA PRO A 25 -0.21 -15.07 -28.20
C PRO A 25 -0.27 -16.41 -28.92
N CYS A 26 -1.03 -17.39 -28.41
CA CYS A 26 -1.15 -18.70 -29.05
C CYS A 26 -1.87 -18.61 -30.40
N GLY A 27 -2.93 -17.80 -30.48
CA GLY A 27 -3.69 -17.55 -31.69
C GLY A 27 -2.90 -16.73 -32.71
N PHE A 28 -2.17 -15.71 -32.28
CA PHE A 28 -1.35 -14.88 -33.17
C PHE A 28 -0.12 -15.65 -33.70
N VAL A 29 0.57 -16.41 -32.84
CA VAL A 29 1.67 -17.30 -33.27
C VAL A 29 1.13 -18.39 -34.20
N GLY A 30 -0.01 -19.02 -33.88
CA GLY A 30 -0.64 -20.01 -34.75
C GLY A 30 -1.07 -19.44 -36.11
N LEU A 31 -1.67 -18.25 -36.13
CA LEU A 31 -2.07 -17.55 -37.35
C LEU A 31 -0.85 -17.16 -38.20
N LEU A 32 0.22 -16.65 -37.58
CA LEU A 32 1.46 -16.31 -38.26
C LEU A 32 2.15 -17.56 -38.83
N CYS A 33 2.20 -18.66 -38.08
CA CYS A 33 2.72 -19.94 -38.57
C CYS A 33 1.90 -20.51 -39.73
N PHE A 34 0.60 -20.21 -39.82
CA PHE A 34 -0.27 -20.63 -40.92
C PHE A 34 -0.13 -19.73 -42.15
N MET A 35 0.08 -18.41 -41.96
CA MET A 35 0.17 -17.43 -43.04
C MET A 35 1.57 -17.31 -43.65
N LEU A 36 2.62 -17.67 -42.91
CA LEU A 36 4.01 -17.57 -43.39
C LEU A 36 4.40 -18.81 -44.21
N PRO A 37 5.01 -18.63 -45.40
CA PRO A 37 5.53 -19.76 -46.17
C PRO A 37 6.65 -20.47 -45.40
N PRO A 38 6.78 -21.81 -45.53
CA PRO A 38 7.69 -22.64 -44.73
C PRO A 38 9.19 -22.34 -44.93
N GLU A 39 9.54 -21.55 -45.95
CA GLU A 39 10.92 -21.23 -46.32
C GLU A 39 11.49 -20.00 -45.57
N VAL A 40 10.73 -19.35 -44.69
CA VAL A 40 11.18 -18.13 -44.00
C VAL A 40 12.03 -18.48 -42.76
N PRO A 41 13.30 -17.99 -42.66
CA PRO A 41 14.19 -18.27 -41.53
C PRO A 41 13.74 -17.65 -40.19
N MET A 42 12.59 -16.98 -40.15
CA MET A 42 12.00 -16.39 -38.93
C MET A 42 11.20 -17.39 -38.08
N MET A 43 10.86 -18.58 -38.58
CA MET A 43 10.14 -19.60 -37.81
C MET A 43 10.83 -20.01 -36.48
N PRO A 44 12.14 -20.27 -36.41
CA PRO A 44 12.80 -20.55 -35.14
C PRO A 44 12.81 -19.34 -34.19
N MET A 45 12.96 -18.11 -34.70
CA MET A 45 12.87 -16.91 -33.86
C MET A 45 11.46 -16.70 -33.29
N LEU A 46 10.41 -16.94 -34.08
CA LEU A 46 9.02 -16.87 -33.63
C LEU A 46 8.69 -17.94 -32.59
N LEU A 47 9.21 -19.16 -32.75
CA LEU A 47 9.06 -20.23 -31.76
C LEU A 47 9.83 -19.94 -30.46
N VAL A 48 11.05 -19.38 -30.56
CA VAL A 48 11.83 -18.98 -29.39
C VAL A 48 11.18 -17.80 -28.67
N ALA A 49 10.71 -16.79 -29.41
CA ALA A 49 10.00 -15.65 -28.83
C ALA A 49 8.66 -16.06 -28.20
N GLY A 50 7.89 -16.91 -28.88
CA GLY A 50 6.65 -17.48 -28.36
C GLY A 50 6.88 -18.36 -27.13
N GLY A 51 7.91 -19.20 -27.15
CA GLY A 51 8.33 -20.01 -26.01
C GLY A 51 8.78 -19.17 -24.82
N PHE A 52 9.58 -18.12 -25.05
CA PHE A 52 9.99 -17.18 -24.01
C PHE A 52 8.79 -16.45 -23.40
N PHE A 53 7.86 -15.98 -24.23
CA PHE A 53 6.62 -15.35 -23.76
C PHE A 53 5.79 -16.32 -22.92
N LEU A 54 5.65 -17.58 -23.36
CA LEU A 54 4.91 -18.59 -22.63
C LEU A 54 5.57 -18.90 -21.28
N VAL A 55 6.90 -19.05 -21.22
CA VAL A 55 7.64 -19.25 -19.96
C VAL A 55 7.51 -18.04 -19.02
N LEU A 56 7.55 -16.81 -19.56
CA LEU A 56 7.50 -15.59 -18.76
C LEU A 56 6.10 -15.31 -18.20
N PHE A 57 5.06 -15.49 -19.01
CA PHE A 57 3.69 -15.11 -18.65
C PHE A 57 2.87 -16.26 -18.03
N LEU A 58 3.20 -17.53 -18.28
CA LEU A 58 2.46 -18.67 -17.71
C LEU A 58 2.43 -18.65 -16.18
N PRO A 59 3.49 -18.29 -15.44
CA PRO A 59 3.42 -18.12 -13.98
C PRO A 59 2.43 -17.03 -13.55
N ILE A 60 2.38 -15.91 -14.29
CA ILE A 60 1.48 -14.79 -14.02
C ILE A 60 0.03 -15.22 -14.28
N ILE A 61 -0.22 -15.83 -15.44
CA ILE A 61 -1.52 -16.38 -15.86
C ILE A 61 -2.02 -17.40 -14.83
N ALA A 62 -1.18 -18.37 -14.45
CA ALA A 62 -1.52 -19.39 -13.45
C ALA A 62 -1.80 -18.76 -12.08
N TYR A 63 -1.02 -17.75 -11.67
CA TYR A 63 -1.24 -17.03 -10.42
C TYR A 63 -2.57 -16.24 -10.42
N VAL A 64 -2.88 -15.52 -11.51
CA VAL A 64 -4.13 -14.77 -11.65
C VAL A 64 -5.32 -15.73 -11.66
N LEU A 65 -5.26 -16.81 -12.44
CA LEU A 65 -6.30 -17.85 -12.47
C LEU A 65 -6.54 -18.45 -11.07
N TRP A 66 -5.47 -18.84 -10.39
CA TRP A 66 -5.52 -19.40 -9.04
C TRP A 66 -6.19 -18.41 -8.06
N LYS A 67 -5.78 -17.13 -8.07
CA LYS A 67 -6.36 -16.12 -7.20
C LYS A 67 -7.82 -15.83 -7.54
N SER A 68 -8.18 -15.73 -8.82
CA SER A 68 -9.55 -15.51 -9.26
C SER A 68 -10.48 -16.64 -8.82
N LEU A 69 -10.08 -17.90 -8.99
CA LEU A 69 -10.87 -19.06 -8.54
C LEU A 69 -11.10 -19.06 -7.03
N LEU A 70 -10.06 -18.77 -6.25
CA LEU A 70 -10.18 -18.67 -4.79
C LEU A 70 -11.09 -17.53 -4.33
N ILE A 71 -11.12 -16.40 -5.04
CA ILE A 71 -11.98 -15.27 -4.72
C ILE A 71 -13.44 -15.57 -5.08
N LEU A 72 -13.68 -16.20 -6.23
CA LEU A 72 -15.02 -16.47 -6.74
C LEU A 72 -15.74 -17.59 -5.99
N LEU A 73 -15.01 -18.66 -5.65
CA LEU A 73 -15.57 -19.92 -5.18
C LEU A 73 -14.98 -20.42 -3.86
N GLY A 74 -13.98 -19.73 -3.31
CA GLY A 74 -13.30 -20.17 -2.09
C GLY A 74 -14.10 -19.92 -0.81
N ALA A 75 -14.10 -20.90 0.08
CA ALA A 75 -14.56 -20.74 1.45
C ALA A 75 -13.42 -20.18 2.32
N LYS A 76 -13.70 -19.13 3.11
CA LYS A 76 -12.74 -18.56 4.07
C LYS A 76 -12.94 -19.18 5.45
N ARG A 77 -11.84 -19.54 6.10
CA ARG A 77 -11.79 -20.00 7.49
C ARG A 77 -10.73 -19.22 8.24
N ILE A 78 -11.09 -18.70 9.40
CA ILE A 78 -10.14 -18.10 10.35
C ILE A 78 -9.76 -19.20 11.33
N VAL A 79 -8.47 -19.52 11.38
CA VAL A 79 -7.89 -20.54 12.26
C VAL A 79 -6.95 -19.84 13.21
N ILE A 80 -7.15 -20.06 14.51
CA ILE A 80 -6.32 -19.51 15.58
C ILE A 80 -5.58 -20.68 16.20
N ASP A 81 -4.26 -20.63 16.14
CA ASP A 81 -3.37 -21.55 16.85
C ASP A 81 -2.69 -20.83 18.02
N ASP A 82 -1.88 -21.55 18.79
CA ASP A 82 -1.11 -21.00 19.91
C ASP A 82 -0.13 -19.90 19.51
N GLN A 83 0.38 -19.93 18.27
CA GLN A 83 1.39 -18.98 17.79
C GLN A 83 0.91 -18.09 16.64
N SER A 84 -0.22 -18.41 16.00
CA SER A 84 -0.60 -17.70 14.78
C SER A 84 -2.10 -17.61 14.53
N LEU A 85 -2.49 -16.46 13.98
CA LEU A 85 -3.77 -16.23 13.34
C LEU A 85 -3.62 -16.49 11.83
N ARG A 86 -4.36 -17.46 11.30
CA ARG A 86 -4.30 -17.85 9.89
C ARG A 86 -5.65 -17.69 9.23
N VAL A 87 -5.67 -17.10 8.04
CA VAL A 87 -6.85 -17.07 7.18
C VAL A 87 -6.61 -18.02 6.02
N VAL A 88 -7.39 -19.09 5.99
CA VAL A 88 -7.33 -20.12 4.95
C VAL A 88 -8.50 -19.93 4.01
N THR A 89 -8.21 -19.59 2.76
CA THR A 89 -9.18 -19.63 1.66
C THR A 89 -8.98 -20.92 0.89
N GLN A 90 -10.00 -21.76 0.81
CA GLN A 90 -9.93 -23.05 0.13
C GLN A 90 -11.02 -23.19 -0.94
N PHE A 91 -10.61 -23.66 -2.11
CA PHE A 91 -11.49 -24.10 -3.19
C PHE A 91 -10.94 -25.41 -3.77
N GLY A 92 -11.55 -26.55 -3.41
CA GLY A 92 -11.06 -27.88 -3.80
C GLY A 92 -9.59 -28.11 -3.34
N PRO A 93 -8.66 -28.44 -4.26
CA PRO A 93 -7.23 -28.60 -3.95
C PRO A 93 -6.51 -27.26 -3.79
N LEU A 94 -7.07 -26.15 -4.29
CA LEU A 94 -6.45 -24.84 -4.23
C LEU A 94 -6.62 -24.26 -2.82
N ARG A 95 -5.51 -23.80 -2.24
CA ARG A 95 -5.49 -23.20 -0.89
C ARG A 95 -4.61 -21.96 -0.87
N SER A 96 -5.11 -20.87 -0.32
CA SER A 96 -4.30 -19.69 0.00
C SER A 96 -4.37 -19.47 1.50
N THR A 97 -3.23 -19.44 2.15
CA THR A 97 -3.13 -19.17 3.59
C THR A 97 -2.43 -17.84 3.79
N VAL A 98 -3.03 -16.95 4.56
CA VAL A 98 -2.36 -15.75 5.06
C VAL A 98 -2.15 -15.92 6.55
N LYS A 99 -0.90 -15.86 6.99
CA LYS A 99 -0.50 -16.06 8.40
C LYS A 99 -0.08 -14.73 9.01
N CYS A 100 -0.56 -14.48 10.22
CA CYS A 100 -0.11 -13.43 11.13
C CYS A 100 0.42 -14.11 12.39
N GLN A 101 1.62 -13.76 12.84
CA GLN A 101 2.10 -14.25 14.14
C GLN A 101 1.37 -13.51 15.25
N LEU A 102 0.92 -14.24 16.26
CA LEU A 102 0.19 -13.64 17.38
C LEU A 102 1.09 -12.72 18.21
N SER A 103 2.39 -13.03 18.33
CA SER A 103 3.38 -12.18 19.01
C SER A 103 3.60 -10.82 18.34
N GLU A 104 3.25 -10.69 17.06
CA GLU A 104 3.37 -9.44 16.31
C GLU A 104 2.03 -8.70 16.19
N LEU A 105 0.93 -9.30 16.67
CA LEU A 105 -0.42 -8.76 16.50
C LEU A 105 -0.65 -7.61 17.47
N GLY A 106 -0.89 -6.41 16.94
CA GLY A 106 -1.24 -5.24 17.73
C GLY A 106 -2.75 -5.07 17.95
N GLY A 107 -3.57 -5.60 17.02
CA GLY A 107 -5.02 -5.56 17.16
C GLY A 107 -5.77 -5.70 15.84
N PHE A 108 -7.00 -5.19 15.81
CA PHE A 108 -7.92 -5.31 14.70
C PHE A 108 -8.36 -3.95 14.19
N ARG A 109 -8.31 -3.75 12.87
CA ARG A 109 -8.80 -2.55 12.19
C ARG A 109 -10.08 -2.87 11.43
N ILE A 110 -11.12 -2.12 11.73
CA ILE A 110 -12.35 -2.09 10.94
C ILE A 110 -12.20 -0.94 9.95
N GLU A 111 -12.26 -1.25 8.67
CA GLU A 111 -12.20 -0.25 7.61
C GLU A 111 -13.54 -0.25 6.88
N ASP A 112 -14.18 0.91 6.84
CA ASP A 112 -15.40 1.13 6.04
C ASP A 112 -14.99 1.29 4.57
N PRO A 113 -15.26 0.30 3.69
CA PRO A 113 -14.66 0.19 2.37
C PRO A 113 -15.00 1.34 1.43
N GLN A 114 -16.08 2.07 1.66
CA GLN A 114 -16.51 3.16 0.79
C GLN A 114 -17.18 4.24 1.65
N GLY A 115 -16.42 5.31 1.91
CA GLY A 115 -17.01 6.58 2.33
C GLY A 115 -18.25 6.95 1.53
N GLN A 116 -19.10 7.81 2.08
CA GLN A 116 -20.47 8.13 1.63
C GLN A 116 -20.66 8.43 0.13
N ARG A 117 -19.58 8.59 -0.65
CA ARG A 117 -19.53 8.93 -2.08
C ARG A 117 -20.11 7.86 -3.01
N TYR A 118 -20.11 6.59 -2.61
CA TYR A 118 -20.80 5.51 -3.34
C TYR A 118 -21.90 5.01 -2.43
N GLN A 119 -23.16 5.39 -2.70
CA GLN A 119 -24.36 5.03 -1.93
C GLN A 119 -24.70 3.52 -1.97
N ILE A 120 -23.69 2.65 -1.85
CA ILE A 120 -23.85 1.23 -1.56
C ILE A 120 -24.06 1.17 -0.05
N ASN A 121 -25.23 0.70 0.37
CA ASN A 121 -25.66 0.64 1.77
C ASN A 121 -24.52 0.38 2.77
N PHE A 122 -24.53 1.16 3.86
CA PHE A 122 -23.64 1.15 5.03
C PHE A 122 -23.52 -0.20 5.77
N GLU A 123 -23.91 -1.31 5.16
CA GLU A 123 -24.02 -2.62 5.80
C GLU A 123 -22.74 -3.45 5.75
N TYR A 124 -21.67 -2.99 5.07
CA TYR A 124 -20.46 -3.81 4.88
C TYR A 124 -19.18 -3.14 5.37
N SER A 125 -18.32 -3.92 6.01
CA SER A 125 -17.00 -3.51 6.51
C SER A 125 -15.90 -4.49 6.12
N ASN A 126 -14.67 -4.00 6.10
CA ASN A 126 -13.47 -4.83 6.04
C ASN A 126 -12.90 -5.01 7.45
N LEU A 127 -12.38 -6.21 7.72
CA LEU A 127 -11.68 -6.52 8.97
C LEU A 127 -10.24 -6.90 8.66
N TRP A 128 -9.31 -6.22 9.31
CA TRP A 128 -7.88 -6.43 9.18
C TRP A 128 -7.26 -6.77 10.54
N ALA A 129 -6.33 -7.72 10.56
CA ALA A 129 -5.42 -7.90 11.68
C ALA A 129 -4.19 -7.02 11.44
N VAL A 130 -3.91 -6.08 12.34
CA VAL A 130 -2.81 -5.14 12.19
C VAL A 130 -1.68 -5.53 13.12
N GLN A 131 -0.47 -5.66 12.57
CA GLN A 131 0.73 -5.96 13.33
C GLN A 131 1.37 -4.70 13.91
N HIS A 132 2.16 -4.82 14.98
CA HIS A 132 2.91 -3.69 15.57
C HIS A 132 3.86 -2.99 14.58
N GLY A 133 4.24 -3.62 13.46
CA GLY A 133 5.02 -3.00 12.38
C GLY A 133 4.19 -2.32 11.28
N GLY A 134 2.87 -2.18 11.45
CA GLY A 134 1.97 -1.54 10.47
C GLY A 134 1.53 -2.44 9.32
N ARG A 135 1.95 -3.72 9.30
CA ARG A 135 1.47 -4.67 8.30
C ARG A 135 0.05 -5.11 8.64
N ALA A 136 -0.89 -4.79 7.76
CA ALA A 136 -2.28 -5.26 7.84
C ALA A 136 -2.46 -6.58 7.06
N VAL A 137 -3.08 -7.56 7.71
CA VAL A 137 -3.48 -8.84 7.15
C VAL A 137 -5.00 -8.86 6.98
N PRO A 138 -5.53 -9.03 5.75
CA PRO A 138 -6.96 -9.04 5.54
C PRO A 138 -7.58 -10.30 6.15
N LEU A 139 -8.51 -10.12 7.10
CA LEU A 139 -9.31 -11.21 7.65
C LEU A 139 -10.58 -11.37 6.82
N LEU A 140 -11.37 -10.30 6.76
CA LEU A 140 -12.63 -10.22 6.04
C LEU A 140 -12.62 -8.99 5.14
N ARG A 141 -13.27 -9.10 3.99
CA ARG A 141 -13.43 -7.98 3.05
C ARG A 141 -14.85 -7.95 2.57
N MET A 142 -15.52 -6.81 2.69
CA MET A 142 -16.91 -6.60 2.28
C MET A 142 -17.86 -7.60 2.98
N PHE A 143 -17.77 -7.69 4.31
CA PHE A 143 -18.66 -8.53 5.14
C PHE A 143 -19.65 -7.66 5.90
N ALA A 144 -20.82 -8.22 6.22
CA ALA A 144 -21.86 -7.50 6.95
C ALA A 144 -21.33 -6.95 8.28
N ASN A 145 -21.70 -5.72 8.63
CA ASN A 145 -21.19 -5.02 9.81
C ASN A 145 -21.47 -5.79 11.10
N GLU A 146 -22.61 -6.48 11.21
CA GLU A 146 -22.92 -7.28 12.39
C GLU A 146 -21.93 -8.43 12.57
N ILE A 147 -21.54 -9.07 11.47
CA ILE A 147 -20.56 -10.16 11.47
C ILE A 147 -19.18 -9.62 11.85
N VAL A 148 -18.81 -8.46 11.30
CA VAL A 148 -17.51 -7.83 11.59
C VAL A 148 -17.44 -7.38 13.05
N ALA A 149 -18.49 -6.74 13.57
CA ALA A 149 -18.58 -6.29 14.96
C ALA A 149 -18.49 -7.48 15.92
N GLN A 150 -19.27 -8.54 15.67
CA GLN A 150 -19.22 -9.78 16.46
C GLN A 150 -17.82 -10.40 16.45
N LEU A 151 -17.15 -10.44 15.30
CA LEU A 151 -15.80 -11.00 15.21
C LEU A 151 -14.76 -10.16 15.92
N VAL A 152 -14.87 -8.83 15.90
CA VAL A 152 -13.95 -7.94 16.63
C VAL A 152 -14.08 -8.11 18.14
N GLU A 153 -15.29 -8.36 18.64
CA GLU A 153 -15.52 -8.64 20.05
C GLU A 153 -15.05 -10.06 20.44
N GLU A 154 -15.36 -11.08 19.62
CA GLU A 154 -15.04 -12.48 19.95
C GLU A 154 -13.57 -12.87 19.75
N LEU A 155 -12.87 -12.31 18.75
CA LEU A 155 -11.54 -12.74 18.37
C LEU A 155 -10.49 -12.53 19.47
N PRO A 156 -10.42 -11.37 20.15
CA PRO A 156 -9.49 -11.16 21.27
C PRO A 156 -9.66 -12.22 22.37
N HIS A 157 -10.89 -12.50 22.77
CA HIS A 157 -11.19 -13.50 23.80
C HIS A 157 -10.85 -14.93 23.37
N LYS A 158 -11.10 -15.30 22.11
CA LYS A 158 -10.66 -16.59 21.56
C LYS A 158 -9.14 -16.71 21.51
N ILE A 159 -8.42 -15.65 21.16
CA ILE A 159 -6.95 -15.63 21.15
C ILE A 159 -6.42 -15.82 22.56
N GLU A 160 -6.95 -15.09 23.54
CA GLU A 160 -6.60 -15.25 24.95
C GLU A 160 -6.86 -16.68 25.44
N GLN A 161 -8.02 -17.26 25.11
CA GLN A 161 -8.35 -18.62 25.50
C GLN A 161 -7.41 -19.66 24.88
N VAL A 162 -7.03 -19.50 23.61
CA VAL A 162 -6.14 -20.45 22.90
C VAL A 162 -4.69 -20.30 23.39
N THR A 163 -4.21 -19.07 23.59
CA THR A 163 -2.85 -18.81 24.06
C THR A 163 -2.68 -19.16 25.55
N GLY A 164 -3.68 -18.89 26.39
CA GLY A 164 -3.68 -19.26 27.80
C GLY A 164 -3.75 -20.77 28.07
N LYS A 165 -4.26 -21.56 27.11
CA LYS A 165 -4.22 -23.03 27.15
C LYS A 165 -2.90 -23.61 26.63
N SER A 166 -2.07 -22.81 25.95
CA SER A 166 -0.80 -23.28 25.41
C SER A 166 0.22 -23.48 26.53
N ARG A 167 0.73 -24.70 26.65
CA ARG A 167 1.69 -25.12 27.69
C ARG A 167 3.14 -24.74 27.34
N ASN A 168 3.35 -23.89 26.33
CA ASN A 168 4.67 -23.54 25.84
C ASN A 168 5.38 -22.57 26.82
N PRO A 169 6.50 -22.97 27.45
CA PRO A 169 7.17 -22.21 28.52
C PRO A 169 7.89 -20.93 28.06
N GLY A 170 7.59 -20.41 26.86
CA GLY A 170 8.15 -19.17 26.32
C GLY A 170 7.14 -18.27 25.59
N SER A 171 5.87 -18.70 25.43
CA SER A 171 4.84 -17.87 24.82
C SER A 171 4.11 -17.09 25.92
N ARG A 172 4.32 -15.78 25.99
CA ARG A 172 3.51 -14.89 26.84
C ARG A 172 2.05 -15.01 26.40
N ALA A 173 1.16 -15.31 27.34
CA ALA A 173 -0.28 -15.30 27.07
C ALA A 173 -0.67 -13.88 26.65
N ILE A 174 -1.36 -13.76 25.52
CA ILE A 174 -1.83 -12.48 24.99
C ILE A 174 -3.19 -12.23 25.63
N GLN A 175 -3.32 -11.12 26.33
CA GLN A 175 -4.60 -10.75 26.95
C GLN A 175 -5.49 -10.07 25.92
N ALA A 176 -6.81 -10.28 26.00
CA ALA A 176 -7.74 -9.58 25.12
C ALA A 176 -7.61 -8.06 25.21
N GLY A 177 -7.27 -7.53 26.39
CA GLY A 177 -7.04 -6.09 26.62
C GLY A 177 -5.78 -5.52 25.94
N ASP A 178 -4.83 -6.37 25.55
CA ASP A 178 -3.63 -5.92 24.82
C ASP A 178 -3.93 -5.71 23.32
N LEU A 179 -5.03 -6.29 22.81
CA LEU A 179 -5.45 -6.21 21.42
C LEU A 179 -6.44 -5.07 21.23
N THR A 180 -6.01 -3.98 20.61
CA THR A 180 -6.86 -2.82 20.37
C THR A 180 -7.76 -3.02 19.15
N ALA A 181 -8.99 -2.52 19.22
CA ALA A 181 -9.87 -2.38 18.06
C ALA A 181 -9.83 -0.93 17.59
N GLU A 182 -9.48 -0.69 16.34
CA GLU A 182 -9.47 0.64 15.73
C GLU A 182 -10.48 0.73 14.59
N LEU A 183 -11.21 1.83 14.52
CA LEU A 183 -12.04 2.19 13.38
C LEU A 183 -11.19 3.06 12.44
N SER A 184 -11.17 2.79 11.15
CA SER A 184 -10.54 3.63 10.14
C SER A 184 -11.56 3.94 9.04
N ALA A 185 -11.73 5.23 8.73
CA ALA A 185 -12.59 5.65 7.64
C ALA A 185 -11.78 5.66 6.35
N ALA A 186 -12.13 4.80 5.39
CA ALA A 186 -11.51 4.82 4.07
C ALA A 186 -11.94 6.05 3.25
N ASP A 187 -12.99 6.77 3.68
CA ASP A 187 -13.37 8.04 3.06
C ASP A 187 -12.22 9.06 3.17
N PRO A 188 -11.63 9.52 2.06
CA PRO A 188 -10.54 10.47 2.10
C PRO A 188 -10.96 11.83 2.72
N PHE A 189 -12.25 12.18 2.71
CA PHE A 189 -12.74 13.46 3.26
C PHE A 189 -13.18 13.38 4.72
N ARG A 190 -13.43 12.18 5.25
CA ARG A 190 -13.90 12.01 6.62
C ARG A 190 -12.72 11.99 7.58
N ILE A 191 -12.33 13.16 8.08
CA ILE A 191 -11.31 13.31 9.12
C ILE A 191 -11.91 12.90 10.48
N GLN A 192 -11.25 11.98 11.18
CA GLN A 192 -11.63 11.55 12.54
C GLN A 192 -10.75 12.20 13.60
N ASP A 193 -11.36 12.57 14.73
CA ASP A 193 -10.62 12.93 15.93
C ASP A 193 -10.11 11.66 16.61
N ARG A 194 -8.81 11.37 16.45
CA ARG A 194 -8.16 10.16 16.95
C ARG A 194 -7.39 10.45 18.22
N ASN A 195 -7.97 10.06 19.35
CA ASN A 195 -7.33 10.16 20.66
C ASN A 195 -6.25 9.09 20.93
N ALA A 196 -6.27 7.98 20.18
CA ALA A 196 -5.33 6.87 20.35
C ALA A 196 -4.41 6.73 19.14
N LYS A 197 -3.15 6.39 19.41
CA LYS A 197 -2.13 6.15 18.36
C LYS A 197 -2.58 5.00 17.45
N PRO A 198 -2.51 5.15 16.11
CA PRO A 198 -2.90 4.10 15.17
C PRO A 198 -2.09 2.81 15.36
N ILE A 199 -2.72 1.66 15.17
CA ILE A 199 -2.04 0.37 15.34
C ILE A 199 -0.95 0.23 14.28
N GLY A 200 0.27 -0.05 14.74
CA GLY A 200 1.43 -0.26 13.87
C GLY A 200 2.07 1.02 13.33
N SER A 201 1.67 2.18 13.84
CA SER A 201 2.35 3.44 13.60
C SER A 201 3.75 3.44 14.23
N GLU A 202 4.76 3.79 13.43
CA GLU A 202 6.16 3.88 13.88
C GLU A 202 6.48 5.24 14.52
N ILE A 203 5.53 6.19 14.49
CA ILE A 203 5.72 7.52 15.05
C ILE A 203 5.86 7.43 16.58
N SER A 204 6.99 7.85 17.13
CA SER A 204 7.19 7.85 18.58
C SER A 204 6.80 9.20 19.19
N VAL A 205 6.30 9.15 20.43
CA VAL A 205 5.99 10.33 21.22
C VAL A 205 6.87 10.31 22.44
N GLU A 206 7.62 11.39 22.63
CA GLU A 206 8.44 11.64 23.80
C GLU A 206 7.85 12.84 24.52
N ALA A 207 7.31 12.61 25.72
CA ALA A 207 6.87 13.70 26.59
C ALA A 207 8.06 14.11 27.47
N GLU A 208 8.57 15.32 27.26
CA GLU A 208 9.68 15.89 28.02
C GLU A 208 9.13 17.04 28.88
N GLY A 209 8.60 16.69 30.07
CA GLY A 209 7.95 17.66 30.95
C GLY A 209 6.64 18.17 30.36
N GLN A 210 6.60 19.45 29.96
CA GLN A 210 5.46 20.07 29.28
C GLN A 210 5.60 20.07 27.75
N ASP A 211 6.76 19.65 27.23
CA ASP A 211 7.00 19.57 25.79
C ASP A 211 6.56 18.20 25.27
N LEU A 212 5.89 18.19 24.13
CA LEU A 212 5.57 16.98 23.37
C LEU A 212 6.45 16.95 22.11
N LEU A 213 7.29 15.93 21.98
CA LEU A 213 8.05 15.67 20.76
C LEU A 213 7.46 14.45 20.04
N ILE A 214 6.93 14.67 18.86
CA ILE A 214 6.45 13.62 17.95
C ILE A 214 7.54 13.39 16.91
N ASN A 215 8.21 12.24 16.99
CA ASN A 215 9.29 11.84 16.10
C ASN A 215 8.74 10.96 14.97
N ILE A 216 8.89 11.43 13.73
CA ILE A 216 8.43 10.76 12.51
C ILE A 216 9.65 10.06 11.89
N PRO A 217 9.74 8.72 11.99
CA PRO A 217 10.88 7.99 11.44
C PRO A 217 10.87 8.03 9.92
N ALA A 218 12.03 7.73 9.32
CA ALA A 218 12.11 7.53 7.88
C ALA A 218 11.21 6.36 7.45
N LEU A 219 10.34 6.56 6.47
CA LEU A 219 9.40 5.55 5.98
C LEU A 219 10.10 4.26 5.51
N GLY A 220 11.34 4.38 5.02
CA GLY A 220 12.09 3.30 4.42
C GLY A 220 11.50 2.84 3.08
N PHE A 221 12.29 2.07 2.32
CA PHE A 221 11.94 1.68 0.94
C PHE A 221 10.66 0.84 0.82
N ARG A 222 10.26 0.16 1.90
CA ARG A 222 9.15 -0.79 1.88
C ARG A 222 7.78 -0.13 2.06
N LYS A 223 7.71 0.96 2.84
CA LYS A 223 6.44 1.69 3.11
C LYS A 223 6.30 2.94 2.26
N SER A 224 7.42 3.55 1.88
CA SER A 224 7.47 4.80 1.13
C SER A 224 6.77 4.77 -0.23
N THR A 225 6.68 3.61 -0.88
CA THR A 225 6.18 3.55 -2.26
C THR A 225 5.17 2.44 -2.48
N SER A 226 4.12 2.76 -3.26
CA SER A 226 3.10 1.78 -3.64
C SER A 226 3.73 0.58 -4.35
N ARG A 227 3.18 -0.62 -4.14
CA ARG A 227 3.69 -1.84 -4.83
C ARG A 227 3.67 -1.70 -6.35
N ILE A 228 2.73 -0.90 -6.87
CA ILE A 228 2.62 -0.59 -8.30
C ILE A 228 3.81 0.24 -8.75
N SER A 229 4.17 1.31 -8.03
CA SER A 229 5.37 2.09 -8.38
C SER A 229 6.66 1.26 -8.27
N ALA A 230 6.69 0.25 -7.39
CA ALA A 230 7.83 -0.67 -7.28
C ALA A 230 7.94 -1.58 -8.50
N PHE A 231 6.80 -2.09 -8.94
CA PHE A 231 6.71 -2.86 -10.16
C PHE A 231 7.09 -2.04 -11.40
N VAL A 232 6.59 -0.81 -11.52
CA VAL A 232 6.93 0.11 -12.62
C VAL A 232 8.44 0.40 -12.62
N CYS A 233 9.01 0.76 -11.47
CA CYS A 233 10.44 1.02 -11.35
C CYS A 233 11.28 -0.21 -11.72
N PHE A 234 10.88 -1.40 -11.29
CA PHE A 234 11.55 -2.64 -11.68
C PHE A 234 11.45 -2.91 -13.19
N GLY A 235 10.31 -2.66 -13.81
CA GLY A 235 10.12 -2.74 -15.26
C GLY A 235 11.06 -1.80 -16.01
N PHE A 236 11.16 -0.54 -15.58
CA PHE A 236 12.09 0.43 -16.19
C PHE A 236 13.56 0.04 -15.98
N LEU A 237 13.93 -0.47 -14.80
CA LEU A 237 15.29 -0.99 -14.55
C LEU A 237 15.63 -2.19 -15.45
N PHE A 238 14.65 -3.08 -15.69
CA PHE A 238 14.83 -4.21 -16.59
C PHE A 238 14.98 -3.74 -18.05
N CYS A 239 14.18 -2.76 -18.48
CA CYS A 239 14.34 -2.15 -19.80
C CYS A 239 15.72 -1.47 -19.95
N GLU A 240 16.19 -0.75 -18.92
CA GLU A 240 17.51 -0.13 -18.89
C GLU A 240 18.62 -1.18 -19.02
N LEU A 241 18.50 -2.29 -18.30
CA LEU A 241 19.43 -3.41 -18.43
C LEU A 241 19.49 -3.92 -19.88
N PHE A 242 18.34 -4.04 -20.54
CA PHE A 242 18.29 -4.47 -21.94
C PHE A 242 18.92 -3.44 -22.89
N VAL A 243 18.64 -2.14 -22.67
CA VAL A 243 19.27 -1.04 -23.43
C VAL A 243 20.79 -1.08 -23.26
N LEU A 244 21.28 -1.21 -22.03
CA LEU A 244 22.72 -1.28 -21.75
C LEU A 244 23.37 -2.57 -22.26
N ALA A 245 22.68 -3.71 -22.23
CA ALA A 245 23.24 -5.00 -22.64
C ALA A 245 23.20 -5.24 -24.15
N VAL A 246 22.22 -4.65 -24.86
CA VAL A 246 22.02 -4.88 -26.30
C VAL A 246 22.36 -3.65 -27.12
N LEU A 247 21.74 -2.50 -26.79
CA LEU A 247 21.86 -1.30 -27.60
C LEU A 247 23.25 -0.66 -27.48
N VAL A 248 23.81 -0.56 -26.27
CA VAL A 248 25.15 0.04 -26.09
C VAL A 248 26.25 -0.73 -26.82
N PRO A 249 26.36 -2.07 -26.72
CA PRO A 249 27.33 -2.83 -27.52
C PRO A 249 27.09 -2.71 -29.03
N ALA A 250 25.83 -2.68 -29.48
CA ALA A 250 25.51 -2.49 -30.89
C ALA A 250 25.94 -1.10 -31.41
N LEU A 251 25.76 -0.06 -30.59
CA LEU A 251 26.19 1.31 -30.90
C LEU A 251 27.72 1.41 -30.95
N LEU A 252 28.41 0.83 -29.97
CA LEU A 252 29.88 0.80 -29.94
C LEU A 252 30.46 0.00 -31.10
N ALA A 253 29.80 -1.08 -31.52
CA ALA A 253 30.21 -1.89 -32.66
C ALA A 253 29.82 -1.29 -34.03
N GLY A 254 29.11 -0.15 -34.06
CA GLY A 254 28.65 0.49 -35.30
C GLY A 254 27.62 -0.34 -36.08
N LYS A 255 26.93 -1.29 -35.41
CA LYS A 255 25.98 -2.23 -36.04
C LYS A 255 24.54 -1.73 -36.06
N VAL A 256 24.29 -0.51 -35.59
CA VAL A 256 22.95 0.09 -35.57
C VAL A 256 22.68 0.74 -36.93
N GLY A 257 21.65 0.29 -37.63
CA GLY A 257 21.19 0.94 -38.85
C GLY A 257 20.61 2.32 -38.54
N GLY A 258 21.13 3.38 -39.15
CA GLY A 258 20.69 4.77 -38.94
C GLY A 258 21.75 5.66 -38.30
N GLN A 259 21.32 6.81 -37.75
CA GLN A 259 22.22 7.80 -37.15
C GLN A 259 22.59 7.40 -35.71
N PRO A 260 23.87 7.15 -35.38
CA PRO A 260 24.30 6.70 -34.05
C PRO A 260 23.90 7.63 -32.90
N ALA A 261 23.81 8.94 -33.19
CA ALA A 261 23.38 9.96 -32.23
C ALA A 261 21.97 9.68 -31.66
N ALA A 262 21.05 9.14 -32.47
CA ALA A 262 19.71 8.80 -32.02
C ALA A 262 19.72 7.67 -30.98
N GLY A 263 20.60 6.68 -31.15
CA GLY A 263 20.79 5.60 -30.18
C GLY A 263 21.35 6.11 -28.85
N TRP A 264 22.35 6.99 -28.88
CA TRP A 264 22.89 7.60 -27.66
C TRP A 264 21.88 8.51 -26.96
N LEU A 265 21.06 9.24 -27.71
CA LEU A 265 19.96 10.03 -27.15
C LEU A 265 18.95 9.12 -26.43
N MET A 266 18.58 7.98 -27.03
CA MET A 266 17.69 7.01 -26.41
C MET A 266 18.27 6.46 -25.10
N VAL A 267 19.55 6.08 -25.09
CA VAL A 267 20.24 5.64 -23.85
C VAL A 267 20.18 6.74 -22.80
N ALA A 268 20.56 7.98 -23.14
CA ALA A 268 20.58 9.08 -22.21
C ALA A 268 19.20 9.38 -21.60
N VAL A 269 18.13 9.40 -22.41
CA VAL A 269 16.77 9.63 -21.93
C VAL A 269 16.32 8.51 -20.99
N PHE A 270 16.53 7.25 -21.36
CA PHE A 270 16.15 6.11 -20.53
C PHE A 270 16.89 6.10 -19.19
N THR A 271 18.21 6.32 -19.21
CA THR A 271 19.03 6.42 -18.01
C THR A 271 18.55 7.56 -17.10
N VAL A 272 18.25 8.75 -17.64
CA VAL A 272 17.74 9.89 -16.85
C VAL A 272 16.40 9.57 -16.19
N VAL A 273 15.47 8.92 -16.91
CA VAL A 273 14.17 8.52 -16.36
C VAL A 273 14.36 7.53 -15.21
N VAL A 274 15.20 6.51 -15.39
CA VAL A 274 15.48 5.48 -14.38
C VAL A 274 16.14 6.09 -13.15
N VAL A 275 17.15 6.93 -13.34
CA VAL A 275 17.83 7.66 -12.25
C VAL A 275 16.83 8.56 -11.51
N GLY A 276 15.97 9.28 -12.23
CA GLY A 276 14.93 10.12 -11.63
C GLY A 276 13.95 9.31 -10.77
N MET A 277 13.48 8.17 -11.27
CA MET A 277 12.60 7.26 -10.50
C MET A 277 13.29 6.69 -9.25
N LEU A 278 14.57 6.34 -9.36
CA LEU A 278 15.36 5.87 -8.23
C LEU A 278 15.54 6.98 -7.19
N LEU A 279 15.94 8.18 -7.61
CA LEU A 279 16.10 9.33 -6.73
C LEU A 279 14.81 9.69 -6.02
N TYR A 280 13.67 9.67 -6.72
CA TYR A 280 12.36 9.86 -6.11
C TYR A 280 12.08 8.82 -5.01
N ARG A 281 12.37 7.54 -5.28
CA ARG A 281 12.23 6.45 -4.31
C ARG A 281 13.14 6.59 -3.10
N VAL A 282 14.40 6.98 -3.31
CA VAL A 282 15.35 7.24 -2.23
C VAL A 282 14.89 8.43 -1.39
N ASN A 283 14.48 9.52 -2.03
CA ASN A 283 14.00 10.72 -1.34
C ASN A 283 12.79 10.39 -0.45
N ALA A 284 11.78 9.72 -1.00
CA ALA A 284 10.60 9.34 -0.25
C ALA A 284 10.90 8.30 0.86
N ALA A 285 11.94 7.46 0.70
CA ALA A 285 12.33 6.47 1.69
C ALA A 285 13.09 7.07 2.89
N ILE A 286 13.83 8.15 2.67
CA ILE A 286 14.64 8.83 3.70
C ILE A 286 13.83 9.95 4.38
N GLN A 287 12.73 10.38 3.79
CA GLN A 287 11.86 11.44 4.32
C GLN A 287 11.46 11.12 5.77
N CYS A 288 11.86 12.00 6.67
CA CYS A 288 11.62 11.90 8.11
C CYS A 288 11.35 13.29 8.70
N GLY A 289 10.80 13.34 9.91
CA GLY A 289 10.39 14.60 10.49
C GLY A 289 10.27 14.57 12.00
N ALA A 290 10.01 15.74 12.55
CA ALA A 290 9.67 15.90 13.95
C ALA A 290 8.68 17.06 14.10
N VAL A 291 7.72 16.88 15.00
CA VAL A 291 6.86 17.96 15.48
C VAL A 291 7.17 18.15 16.94
N ARG A 292 7.58 19.36 17.31
CA ARG A 292 7.75 19.73 18.71
C ARG A 292 6.64 20.71 19.08
N VAL A 293 5.82 20.30 20.03
CA VAL A 293 4.74 21.10 20.60
C VAL A 293 5.20 21.54 21.98
N ARG A 294 5.33 22.84 22.16
CA ARG A 294 5.53 23.50 23.44
C ARG A 294 4.25 24.21 23.84
N PRO A 295 4.06 24.56 25.12
CA PRO A 295 2.89 25.34 25.55
C PRO A 295 2.75 26.68 24.80
N ASP A 296 3.88 27.29 24.40
CA ASP A 296 3.96 28.61 23.77
C ASP A 296 4.32 28.58 22.28
N SER A 297 4.80 27.46 21.75
CA SER A 297 5.21 27.35 20.35
C SER A 297 4.94 25.97 19.73
N LEU A 298 4.80 25.96 18.41
CA LEU A 298 4.67 24.76 17.59
C LEU A 298 5.74 24.81 16.52
N SER A 299 6.58 23.78 16.46
CA SER A 299 7.61 23.69 15.44
C SER A 299 7.51 22.39 14.64
N PHE A 300 7.62 22.55 13.34
CA PHE A 300 7.67 21.46 12.38
C PHE A 300 9.07 21.40 11.79
N ARG A 301 9.59 20.19 11.64
CA ARG A 301 10.86 19.94 10.99
C ARG A 301 10.74 18.73 10.09
N GLU A 302 11.14 18.86 8.85
CA GLU A 302 11.11 17.81 7.85
C GLU A 302 12.45 17.74 7.13
N HIS A 303 12.97 16.52 6.98
CA HIS A 303 14.24 16.24 6.32
C HIS A 303 13.98 15.31 5.15
N ALA A 304 14.44 15.72 3.97
CA ALA A 304 14.38 14.94 2.74
C ALA A 304 15.76 14.98 2.05
N LEU A 305 15.92 14.21 0.97
CA LEU A 305 17.17 14.19 0.20
C LEU A 305 17.45 15.57 -0.44
N PHE A 306 16.39 16.30 -0.82
CA PHE A 306 16.48 17.57 -1.53
C PHE A 306 16.37 18.81 -0.63
N GLY A 307 16.32 18.65 0.68
CA GLY A 307 16.30 19.81 1.57
C GLY A 307 15.84 19.51 3.00
N LYS A 308 15.97 20.54 3.84
CA LYS A 308 15.45 20.55 5.20
C LYS A 308 14.45 21.69 5.28
N GLN A 309 13.23 21.39 5.71
CA GLN A 309 12.21 22.40 6.01
C GLN A 309 12.09 22.50 7.52
N HIS A 310 12.06 23.72 8.03
CA HIS A 310 11.86 23.98 9.44
C HIS A 310 11.06 25.27 9.59
N GLN A 311 10.00 25.20 10.37
CA GLN A 311 9.20 26.37 10.69
C GLN A 311 8.71 26.26 12.12
N GLU A 312 8.64 27.40 12.79
CA GLU A 312 8.16 27.52 14.17
C GLU A 312 7.19 28.69 14.25
N TRP A 313 6.07 28.46 14.91
CA TRP A 313 5.05 29.47 15.18
C TRP A 313 4.82 29.58 16.68
N LYS A 314 4.55 30.79 17.15
CA LYS A 314 4.02 30.99 18.51
C LYS A 314 2.56 30.58 18.56
N ARG A 315 2.10 30.10 19.71
CA ARG A 315 0.70 29.68 19.93
C ARG A 315 -0.32 30.73 19.49
N GLU A 316 -0.06 31.99 19.80
CA GLU A 316 -0.91 33.15 19.49
C GLU A 316 -1.04 33.41 17.98
N ALA A 317 -0.05 32.99 17.19
CA ALA A 317 -0.03 33.18 15.75
C ALA A 317 -0.73 32.04 14.99
N ILE A 318 -1.18 30.99 15.68
CA ILE A 318 -1.80 29.81 15.08
C ILE A 318 -3.32 29.94 15.20
N GLU A 319 -4.00 30.05 14.06
CA GLU A 319 -5.46 30.06 13.99
C GLU A 319 -6.02 28.64 14.11
N SER A 320 -5.48 27.70 13.32
CA SER A 320 -5.90 26.30 13.36
C SER A 320 -4.81 25.36 12.86
N VAL A 321 -4.86 24.12 13.34
CA VAL A 321 -4.08 22.98 12.84
C VAL A 321 -5.08 21.89 12.51
N ARG A 322 -5.12 21.44 11.25
CA ARG A 322 -6.09 20.43 10.79
C ARG A 322 -5.49 19.51 9.76
N VAL A 323 -6.09 18.33 9.58
CA VAL A 323 -5.80 17.46 8.45
C VAL A 323 -6.62 17.94 7.27
N GLU A 324 -5.96 18.22 6.15
CA GLU A 324 -6.61 18.54 4.89
C GLU A 324 -6.38 17.45 3.86
N VAL A 325 -7.22 17.48 2.83
CA VAL A 325 -7.16 16.55 1.71
C VAL A 325 -7.20 17.32 0.41
N GLU A 326 -6.25 17.03 -0.47
CA GLU A 326 -6.22 17.56 -1.83
C GLU A 326 -6.61 16.44 -2.81
N GLU A 327 -7.59 16.75 -3.66
CA GLU A 327 -8.09 15.84 -4.69
C GLU A 327 -7.40 16.15 -6.03
N TYR A 328 -6.53 15.25 -6.46
CA TYR A 328 -5.89 15.30 -7.76
C TYR A 328 -6.71 14.52 -8.77
N ARG A 329 -7.33 15.22 -9.72
CA ARG A 329 -8.04 14.63 -10.85
C ARG A 329 -7.14 14.52 -12.06
N THR A 330 -6.84 13.29 -12.46
CA THR A 330 -6.35 12.97 -13.80
C THR A 330 -7.51 12.44 -14.65
N SER A 331 -7.37 12.44 -15.98
CA SER A 331 -8.38 11.89 -16.90
C SER A 331 -8.71 10.42 -16.63
N GLU A 332 -7.82 9.69 -15.98
CA GLU A 332 -7.93 8.24 -15.76
C GLU A 332 -8.13 7.86 -14.28
N SER A 333 -7.79 8.75 -13.35
CA SER A 333 -7.84 8.43 -11.91
C SER A 333 -7.99 9.65 -11.02
N ILE A 334 -8.60 9.43 -9.85
CA ILE A 334 -8.65 10.40 -8.76
C ILE A 334 -7.71 9.89 -7.68
N SER A 335 -6.70 10.70 -7.32
CA SER A 335 -5.84 10.44 -6.18
C SER A 335 -6.06 11.49 -5.09
N PHE A 336 -5.91 11.06 -3.85
CA PHE A 336 -6.06 11.92 -2.68
C PHE A 336 -4.73 11.99 -1.96
N GLU A 337 -4.34 13.20 -1.56
CA GLU A 337 -3.17 13.43 -0.72
C GLU A 337 -3.64 14.08 0.58
N HIS A 338 -3.22 13.51 1.70
CA HIS A 338 -3.53 14.00 3.04
C HIS A 338 -2.30 14.69 3.60
N PHE A 339 -2.47 15.85 4.22
CA PHE A 339 -1.38 16.58 4.86
C PHE A 339 -1.88 17.32 6.09
N ILE A 340 -0.94 17.70 6.95
CA ILE A 340 -1.22 18.63 8.05
C ILE A 340 -1.17 20.03 7.50
N SER A 341 -2.28 20.75 7.62
CA SER A 341 -2.36 22.17 7.34
C SER A 341 -2.24 22.97 8.64
N VAL A 342 -1.29 23.90 8.67
CA VAL A 342 -1.16 24.91 9.72
C VAL A 342 -1.55 26.25 9.11
N LYS A 343 -2.62 26.85 9.66
CA LYS A 343 -3.09 28.18 9.23
C LYS A 343 -2.68 29.23 10.27
N PRO A 344 -1.71 30.10 9.96
CA PRO A 344 -1.34 31.20 10.84
C PRO A 344 -2.30 32.39 10.66
N VAL A 345 -2.43 33.24 11.68
CA VAL A 345 -3.34 34.41 11.68
C VAL A 345 -2.99 35.43 10.58
N SER A 346 -1.71 35.58 10.24
CA SER A 346 -1.22 36.64 9.34
C SER A 346 -0.50 36.14 8.08
N GLU A 347 -0.34 34.83 7.93
CA GLU A 347 0.43 34.23 6.84
C GLU A 347 -0.41 33.27 6.00
N SER A 348 0.09 32.94 4.80
CA SER A 348 -0.49 31.88 3.99
C SER A 348 -0.37 30.53 4.70
N GLU A 349 -1.40 29.72 4.53
CA GLU A 349 -1.46 28.32 4.95
C GLU A 349 -0.24 27.51 4.50
N ARG A 350 0.22 26.60 5.37
CA ARG A 350 1.40 25.76 5.13
C ARG A 350 1.06 24.29 5.31
N GLN A 351 1.52 23.49 4.35
CA GLN A 351 1.27 22.05 4.28
C GLN A 351 2.50 21.26 4.75
N TRP A 352 2.29 20.18 5.49
CA TRP A 352 3.34 19.34 6.07
C TRP A 352 3.02 17.85 5.99
N PHE A 353 4.06 17.03 5.87
CA PHE A 353 4.02 15.57 5.99
C PHE A 353 3.01 14.85 5.08
N SER A 354 2.91 15.29 3.83
CA SER A 354 1.97 14.71 2.86
C SER A 354 2.23 13.24 2.50
N HIS A 355 3.38 12.72 2.91
CA HIS A 355 3.81 11.34 2.73
C HIS A 355 3.28 10.36 3.80
N LEU A 356 2.70 10.86 4.90
CA LEU A 356 2.20 10.01 5.98
C LEU A 356 0.79 9.48 5.70
N ALA A 357 0.43 8.38 6.36
CA ALA A 357 -0.91 7.84 6.27
C ALA A 357 -1.93 8.76 6.96
N LYS A 358 -3.14 8.83 6.42
CA LYS A 358 -4.25 9.60 6.99
C LYS A 358 -4.45 9.37 8.49
N ASP A 359 -4.50 8.11 8.94
CA ASP A 359 -4.72 7.76 10.35
C ASP A 359 -3.62 8.34 11.26
N ASP A 360 -2.36 8.40 10.77
CA ASP A 360 -1.23 8.97 11.50
C ASP A 360 -1.36 10.50 11.61
N LEU A 361 -1.74 11.17 10.52
CA LEU A 361 -1.96 12.61 10.49
C LEU A 361 -3.11 13.02 11.41
N GLU A 362 -4.23 12.29 11.40
CA GLU A 362 -5.39 12.50 12.28
C GLU A 362 -4.99 12.47 13.76
N TRP A 363 -4.25 11.44 14.16
CA TRP A 363 -3.79 11.29 15.53
C TRP A 363 -2.75 12.35 15.91
N MET A 364 -1.85 12.73 14.99
CA MET A 364 -0.88 13.80 15.23
C MET A 364 -1.58 15.13 15.48
N VAL A 365 -2.57 15.49 14.64
CA VAL A 365 -3.35 16.73 14.80
C VAL A 365 -4.10 16.74 16.12
N ALA A 366 -4.81 15.66 16.46
CA ALA A 366 -5.51 15.54 17.73
C ALA A 366 -4.54 15.70 18.93
N SER A 367 -3.35 15.11 18.84
CA SER A 367 -2.30 15.24 19.86
C SER A 367 -1.79 16.69 19.98
N ILE A 368 -1.58 17.38 18.86
CA ILE A 368 -1.15 18.78 18.81
C ILE A 368 -2.22 19.70 19.40
N GLN A 369 -3.47 19.57 18.93
CA GLN A 369 -4.60 20.40 19.37
C GLN A 369 -4.81 20.27 20.88
N LYS A 370 -4.78 19.04 21.39
CA LYS A 370 -4.91 18.76 22.83
C LYS A 370 -3.80 19.39 23.68
N HIS A 371 -2.56 19.41 23.18
CA HIS A 371 -1.43 19.99 23.94
C HIS A 371 -1.36 21.51 23.84
N LEU A 372 -1.85 22.09 22.74
CA LEU A 372 -1.90 23.55 22.54
C LEU A 372 -3.18 24.19 23.05
N ASP A 373 -4.13 23.42 23.58
CA ASP A 373 -5.45 23.89 23.96
C ASP A 373 -6.10 24.69 22.82
N LEU A 374 -6.10 24.07 21.63
CA LEU A 374 -6.81 24.56 20.45
C LEU A 374 -8.20 23.93 20.46
N ASP A 375 -9.25 24.76 20.40
CA ASP A 375 -10.63 24.25 20.25
C ASP A 375 -10.73 23.41 18.97
N ALA A 376 -11.27 22.20 19.08
CA ALA A 376 -11.63 21.37 17.94
C ALA A 376 -12.77 22.08 17.18
N SER A 377 -12.44 22.72 16.05
CA SER A 377 -13.38 23.46 15.19
C SER A 377 -13.83 22.66 13.99
#